data_AF-A0A7S0CDG9-F1
#
_entry.id   AF-A0A7S0CDG9-F1
#
_cell.length_a   1.000
_cell.length_b   1.000
_cell.length_c   1.000
_cell.angle_alpha   90.00
_cell.angle_beta   90.00
_cell.angle_gamma   90.00
#
_symmetry.space_group_name_H-M   'P 1'
#
loop_
_entity.id
_entity.type
_entity.pdbx_description
1 polymer ?
#
loop_
_entity_poly.entity_id
_entity_poly.type
_entity_poly.pdbx_seq_one_letter_code
_entity_poly.pdbx_strand_id
1 'polypeptide(L)'
;RVCFLRSPHGRQYSDGSTLGLHSKHFIVDDRCCYIGSQNLYLCDLAEWGVVIDHAETTRSIKAQYWDPMWKCSYREDDCEVRNVMDGLSIRRVAATRYDLTKLQLTQAQQKMEASKTNAMEKVNQATQQLEVKMGLASEQDAGGNGDDGSSNQTRNLMDRENRLSMASYRNDSDGDLSVLSSDSEGED
;
A
#
# COMPACT_ATOMS: atom_id res chain seq x y z
N ARG A 1 7.46 -15.77 22.36
CA ARG A 1 6.68 -16.97 22.73
C ARG A 1 5.21 -16.69 22.44
N VAL A 2 4.39 -17.72 22.30
CA VAL A 2 2.93 -17.62 22.16
C VAL A 2 2.29 -18.24 23.39
N CYS A 3 1.49 -17.46 24.13
CA CYS A 3 0.85 -17.89 25.37
C CYS A 3 -0.63 -17.52 25.39
N PHE A 4 -1.41 -18.17 26.26
CA PHE A 4 -2.78 -17.78 26.56
C PHE A 4 -2.81 -16.68 27.62
N LEU A 5 -3.84 -15.82 27.58
CA LEU A 5 -4.08 -14.82 28.62
C LEU A 5 -4.33 -15.51 29.97
N ARG A 6 -3.66 -15.01 31.02
CA ARG A 6 -3.85 -15.46 32.40
C ARG A 6 -3.87 -14.25 33.34
N SER A 7 -4.60 -14.40 34.44
CA SER A 7 -4.52 -13.56 35.63
C SER A 7 -3.67 -14.27 36.70
N PRO A 8 -3.38 -13.64 37.85
CA PRO A 8 -2.73 -14.31 38.98
C PRO A 8 -3.47 -15.57 39.47
N HIS A 9 -4.77 -15.69 39.19
CA HIS A 9 -5.63 -16.81 39.59
C HIS A 9 -5.84 -17.84 38.47
N GLY A 10 -5.13 -17.72 37.34
CA GLY A 10 -5.23 -18.63 36.20
C GLY A 10 -6.01 -18.06 35.03
N ARG A 11 -6.73 -18.92 34.30
CA ARG A 11 -7.41 -18.57 33.02
C ARG A 11 -8.90 -18.28 33.16
N GLN A 12 -9.42 -18.30 34.38
CA GLN A 12 -10.83 -18.15 34.65
C GLN A 12 -11.09 -17.02 35.63
N TYR A 13 -12.27 -16.42 35.52
CA TYR A 13 -12.85 -15.57 36.55
C TYR A 13 -13.34 -16.43 37.72
N SER A 14 -13.72 -15.79 38.83
CA SER A 14 -14.19 -16.48 40.04
C SER A 14 -15.47 -17.28 39.85
N ASP A 15 -16.24 -16.97 38.81
CA ASP A 15 -17.45 -17.71 38.41
C ASP A 15 -17.15 -18.92 37.50
N GLY A 16 -15.88 -19.18 37.19
CA GLY A 16 -15.44 -20.26 36.31
C GLY A 16 -15.44 -19.92 34.81
N SER A 17 -15.93 -18.74 34.41
CA SER A 17 -15.90 -18.32 33.00
C SER A 17 -14.47 -18.01 32.55
N THR A 18 -14.17 -18.18 31.26
CA THR A 18 -12.80 -18.02 30.73
C THR A 18 -12.46 -16.55 30.50
N LEU A 19 -11.22 -16.16 30.79
CA LEU A 19 -10.70 -14.83 30.49
C LEU A 19 -10.68 -14.58 28.97
N GLY A 20 -11.31 -13.50 28.53
CA GLY A 20 -11.27 -13.03 27.15
C GLY A 20 -10.27 -11.88 26.98
N LEU A 21 -9.47 -11.93 25.91
CA LEU A 21 -8.63 -10.81 25.47
C LEU A 21 -9.21 -10.22 24.18
N HIS A 22 -9.59 -8.95 24.20
CA HIS A 22 -10.18 -8.26 23.04
C HIS A 22 -9.36 -7.06 22.55
N SER A 23 -8.20 -6.81 23.17
CA SER A 23 -7.28 -5.76 22.75
C SER A 23 -6.73 -6.02 21.34
N LYS A 24 -6.71 -4.99 20.50
CA LYS A 24 -5.93 -4.99 19.27
C LYS A 24 -4.76 -4.02 19.43
N HIS A 25 -3.65 -4.57 19.91
CA HIS A 25 -2.50 -3.80 20.36
C HIS A 25 -1.22 -4.57 20.06
N PHE A 26 -0.19 -3.86 19.60
CA PHE A 26 1.15 -4.39 19.49
C PHE A 26 2.19 -3.29 19.76
N ILE A 27 3.36 -3.71 20.22
CA ILE A 27 4.51 -2.86 20.54
C ILE A 27 5.68 -3.34 19.68
N VAL A 28 6.42 -2.41 19.08
CA VAL A 28 7.61 -2.67 18.27
C VAL A 28 8.80 -1.96 18.91
N ASP A 29 9.84 -2.73 19.20
CA ASP A 29 11.15 -2.28 19.72
C ASP A 29 11.08 -1.34 20.94
N ASP A 30 10.01 -1.44 21.74
CA ASP A 30 9.71 -0.52 22.85
C ASP A 30 9.68 0.97 22.44
N ARG A 31 9.49 1.26 21.14
CA ARG A 31 9.55 2.62 20.56
C ARG A 31 8.23 3.09 19.97
N CYS A 32 7.51 2.17 19.35
CA CYS A 32 6.25 2.46 18.69
C CYS A 32 5.19 1.44 19.12
N CYS A 33 3.94 1.88 19.23
CA CYS A 33 2.82 0.97 19.44
C CYS A 33 1.57 1.36 18.65
N TYR A 34 0.74 0.36 18.34
CA TYR A 34 -0.58 0.56 17.76
C TYR A 34 -1.66 0.32 18.82
N ILE A 35 -2.69 1.17 18.82
CA ILE A 35 -3.91 0.96 19.59
C ILE A 35 -5.09 1.28 18.68
N GLY A 36 -6.01 0.33 18.49
CA GLY A 36 -7.20 0.58 17.68
C GLY A 36 -8.15 -0.60 17.60
N SER A 37 -8.96 -0.62 16.55
CA SER A 37 -9.99 -1.63 16.31
C SER A 37 -9.54 -2.75 15.35
N GLN A 38 -8.49 -2.52 14.54
CA GLN A 38 -8.01 -3.49 13.53
C GLN A 38 -7.46 -4.76 14.18
N ASN A 39 -8.14 -5.88 13.96
CA ASN A 39 -7.63 -7.20 14.37
C ASN A 39 -6.45 -7.65 13.48
N LEU A 40 -5.56 -8.49 14.04
CA LEU A 40 -4.47 -9.12 13.29
C LEU A 40 -4.93 -10.29 12.39
N TYR A 41 -6.13 -10.82 12.64
CA TYR A 41 -6.76 -11.78 11.73
C TYR A 41 -7.52 -11.03 10.63
N LEU A 42 -7.67 -11.69 9.47
CA LEU A 42 -8.34 -11.09 8.30
C LEU A 42 -9.80 -10.77 8.63
N CYS A 43 -10.19 -9.52 8.39
CA CYS A 43 -11.54 -8.99 8.52
C CYS A 43 -11.78 -7.93 7.46
N ASP A 44 -13.01 -7.87 6.97
CA ASP A 44 -13.47 -6.83 6.04
C ASP A 44 -14.47 -5.91 6.77
N LEU A 45 -13.93 -5.11 7.68
CA LEU A 45 -14.68 -4.15 8.49
C LEU A 45 -14.06 -2.76 8.35
N ALA A 46 -14.86 -1.73 8.63
CA ALA A 46 -14.33 -0.38 8.80
C ALA A 46 -13.60 -0.30 10.15
N GLU A 47 -12.30 -0.06 10.10
CA GLU A 47 -11.42 -0.07 11.27
C GLU A 47 -10.75 1.30 11.46
N TRP A 48 -10.45 1.65 12.71
CA TRP A 48 -9.78 2.89 13.08
C TRP A 48 -8.74 2.62 14.17
N GLY A 49 -7.64 3.36 14.18
CA GLY A 49 -6.64 3.26 15.23
C GLY A 49 -5.58 4.33 15.14
N VAL A 50 -4.71 4.36 16.16
CA VAL A 50 -3.61 5.30 16.28
C VAL A 50 -2.30 4.54 16.36
N VAL A 51 -1.32 5.02 15.60
CA VAL A 51 0.08 4.61 15.72
C VAL A 51 0.79 5.69 16.53
N ILE A 52 1.41 5.28 17.63
CA ILE A 52 2.16 6.16 18.54
C ILE A 52 3.63 5.83 18.36
N ASP A 53 4.37 6.68 17.66
CA ASP A 53 5.83 6.57 17.47
C ASP A 53 6.56 7.51 18.46
N HIS A 54 6.49 7.17 19.74
CA HIS A 54 7.08 7.97 20.81
C HIS A 54 7.59 7.07 21.94
N ALA A 55 8.91 6.89 22.01
CA ALA A 55 9.53 5.85 22.83
C ALA A 55 9.24 5.93 24.34
N GLU A 56 9.12 7.13 24.90
CA GLU A 56 8.76 7.28 26.32
C GLU A 56 7.30 6.89 26.59
N THR A 57 6.40 7.29 25.71
CA THR A 57 4.97 6.96 25.81
C THR A 57 4.76 5.46 25.62
N THR A 58 5.41 4.86 24.62
CA THR A 58 5.35 3.41 24.39
C THR A 58 5.91 2.62 25.57
N ARG A 59 7.03 3.04 26.16
CA ARG A 59 7.56 2.41 27.38
C ARG A 59 6.60 2.52 28.56
N SER A 60 5.95 3.67 28.72
CA SER A 60 4.93 3.87 29.74
C SER A 60 3.73 2.94 29.55
N ILE A 61 3.21 2.83 28.31
CA ILE A 61 2.13 1.90 27.96
C ILE A 61 2.54 0.45 28.24
N LYS A 62 3.76 0.07 27.84
CA LYS A 62 4.29 -1.26 28.09
C LYS A 62 4.34 -1.59 29.58
N ALA A 63 4.86 -0.67 30.40
CA ALA A 63 4.97 -0.87 31.85
C ALA A 63 3.61 -0.98 32.55
N GLN A 64 2.63 -0.18 32.13
CA GLN A 64 1.31 -0.12 32.76
C GLN A 64 0.38 -1.25 32.29
N TYR A 65 0.46 -1.66 31.04
CA TYR A 65 -0.47 -2.61 30.42
C TYR A 65 0.17 -3.95 30.08
N TRP A 66 1.25 -3.94 29.28
CA TRP A 66 1.81 -5.17 28.71
C TRP A 66 2.57 -6.00 29.75
N ASP A 67 3.45 -5.39 30.53
CA ASP A 67 4.34 -6.10 31.46
C ASP A 67 3.57 -6.84 32.57
N PRO A 68 2.52 -6.27 33.21
CA PRO A 68 1.69 -7.00 34.17
C PRO A 68 0.95 -8.18 33.54
N MET A 69 0.40 -7.98 32.33
CA MET A 69 -0.29 -9.03 31.58
C MET A 69 0.68 -10.17 31.21
N TRP A 70 1.87 -9.82 30.72
CA TRP A 70 2.91 -10.77 30.36
C TRP A 70 3.42 -11.55 31.57
N LYS A 71 3.66 -10.86 32.70
CA LYS A 71 4.07 -11.49 33.96
C LYS A 71 3.12 -12.60 34.40
N CYS A 72 1.81 -12.39 34.24
CA CYS A 72 0.81 -13.40 34.60
C CYS A 72 0.66 -14.49 33.51
N SER A 73 0.79 -14.10 32.24
CA SER A 73 0.51 -14.96 31.09
C SER A 73 1.69 -15.81 30.67
N TYR A 74 2.92 -15.45 31.00
CA TYR A 74 4.11 -16.20 30.61
C TYR A 74 4.24 -17.51 31.40
N ARG A 75 4.48 -18.61 30.69
CA ARG A 75 5.05 -19.83 31.25
C ARG A 75 6.15 -20.39 30.36
N GLU A 76 7.07 -21.12 30.97
CA GLU A 76 8.19 -21.77 30.27
C GLU A 76 7.74 -22.92 29.36
N ASP A 77 6.60 -23.54 29.66
CA ASP A 77 5.97 -24.59 28.86
C ASP A 77 5.11 -24.05 27.71
N ASP A 78 4.96 -22.73 27.57
CA ASP A 78 4.22 -22.13 26.45
C ASP A 78 4.98 -22.23 25.12
N CYS A 79 4.24 -22.19 24.02
CA CYS A 79 4.77 -22.47 22.69
C CYS A 79 5.86 -21.46 22.25
N GLU A 80 6.99 -21.98 21.78
CA GLU A 80 8.00 -21.14 21.13
C GLU A 80 7.55 -20.74 19.73
N VAL A 81 7.60 -19.43 19.44
CA VAL A 81 7.21 -18.88 18.12
C VAL A 81 8.03 -19.53 17.01
N ARG A 82 9.29 -19.90 17.28
CA ARG A 82 10.14 -20.59 16.32
C ARG A 82 9.48 -21.89 15.86
N ASN A 83 9.05 -22.74 16.79
CA ASN A 83 8.42 -24.02 16.48
C ASN A 83 7.13 -23.88 15.68
N VAL A 84 6.35 -22.81 15.91
CA VAL A 84 5.13 -22.52 15.12
C VAL A 84 5.47 -22.11 13.68
N MET A 85 6.53 -21.31 13.54
CA MET A 85 6.90 -20.70 12.27
C MET A 85 7.83 -21.61 11.46
N ASP A 86 8.48 -22.59 12.08
CA ASP A 86 9.35 -23.56 11.44
C ASP A 86 8.48 -24.51 10.58
N GLY A 87 8.81 -24.64 9.30
CA GLY A 87 8.00 -25.39 8.32
C GLY A 87 6.99 -24.54 7.55
N LEU A 88 6.70 -23.32 8.02
CA LEU A 88 6.12 -22.28 7.16
C LEU A 88 7.28 -21.66 6.39
N SER A 89 7.23 -21.63 5.06
CA SER A 89 8.28 -21.07 4.18
C SER A 89 8.43 -19.54 4.30
N ILE A 90 8.49 -19.03 5.54
CA ILE A 90 8.52 -17.64 5.93
C ILE A 90 9.98 -17.23 6.12
N ARG A 91 10.44 -16.33 5.26
CA ARG A 91 11.77 -15.73 5.38
C ARG A 91 11.76 -14.71 6.52
N ARG A 92 12.48 -14.99 7.62
CA ARG A 92 12.53 -14.14 8.82
C ARG A 92 13.70 -13.16 8.85
N VAL A 93 14.61 -13.28 7.91
CA VAL A 93 15.67 -12.29 7.72
C VAL A 93 15.07 -11.09 6.99
N ALA A 94 15.36 -9.89 7.49
CA ALA A 94 15.02 -8.67 6.79
C ALA A 94 15.58 -8.77 5.37
N ALA A 95 14.76 -8.42 4.38
CA ALA A 95 15.23 -8.34 3.01
C ALA A 95 16.45 -7.41 3.00
N THR A 96 17.57 -7.91 2.49
CA THR A 96 18.74 -7.06 2.35
C THR A 96 18.40 -5.93 1.39
N ARG A 97 19.12 -4.81 1.46
CA ARG A 97 18.98 -3.73 0.47
C ARG A 97 19.09 -4.27 -0.96
N TYR A 98 19.95 -5.27 -1.15
CA TYR A 98 20.12 -5.98 -2.41
C TYR A 98 18.86 -6.76 -2.84
N ASP A 99 18.24 -7.51 -1.91
CA ASP A 99 16.98 -8.22 -2.18
C ASP A 99 15.85 -7.26 -2.56
N LEU A 100 15.74 -6.12 -1.86
CA LEU A 100 14.75 -5.08 -2.15
C LEU A 100 14.95 -4.50 -3.55
N THR A 101 16.19 -4.18 -3.93
CA THR A 101 16.48 -3.71 -5.30
C THR A 101 16.15 -4.74 -6.36
N LYS A 102 16.40 -6.03 -6.10
CA LYS A 102 16.06 -7.09 -7.05
C LYS A 102 14.54 -7.20 -7.23
N LEU A 103 13.78 -7.15 -6.14
CA LEU A 103 12.32 -7.15 -6.19
C LEU A 103 11.78 -5.93 -6.95
N GLN A 104 12.31 -4.74 -6.68
CA GLN A 104 11.95 -3.51 -7.39
C GLN A 104 12.24 -3.61 -8.88
N LEU A 105 13.40 -4.14 -9.27
CA LEU A 105 13.76 -4.39 -10.67
C LEU A 105 12.78 -5.35 -11.34
N THR A 106 12.44 -6.46 -10.68
CA THR A 106 11.46 -7.42 -11.23
C THR A 106 10.08 -6.79 -11.37
N GLN A 107 9.62 -6.01 -10.39
CA GLN A 107 8.34 -5.29 -10.47
C GLN A 107 8.36 -4.23 -11.59
N ALA A 108 9.47 -3.52 -11.77
CA ALA A 108 9.63 -2.56 -12.86
C ALA A 108 9.60 -3.26 -14.23
N GLN A 109 10.27 -4.41 -14.36
CA GLN A 109 10.23 -5.23 -15.58
C GLN A 109 8.81 -5.71 -15.90
N GLN A 110 8.10 -6.25 -14.91
CA GLN A 110 6.71 -6.68 -15.08
C GLN A 110 5.79 -5.54 -15.51
N LYS A 111 5.95 -4.35 -14.90
CA LYS A 111 5.20 -3.15 -15.31
C LYS A 111 5.51 -2.72 -16.73
N MET A 112 6.79 -2.77 -17.14
CA MET A 112 7.19 -2.47 -18.52
C MET A 112 6.62 -3.49 -19.52
N GLU A 113 6.67 -4.78 -19.21
CA GLU A 113 6.07 -5.83 -20.03
C GLU A 113 4.56 -5.64 -20.18
N ALA A 114 3.84 -5.41 -19.08
CA ALA A 114 2.41 -5.13 -19.11
C ALA A 114 2.08 -3.88 -19.95
N SER A 115 2.88 -2.81 -19.83
CA SER A 115 2.71 -1.59 -20.62
C SER A 115 2.96 -1.85 -22.11
N LYS A 116 3.96 -2.67 -22.45
CA LYS A 116 4.27 -3.05 -23.82
C LYS A 116 3.13 -3.86 -24.45
N THR A 117 2.56 -4.82 -23.71
CA THR A 117 1.41 -5.61 -24.17
C THR A 117 0.20 -4.70 -24.45
N ASN A 118 -0.11 -3.79 -23.52
CA ASN A 118 -1.19 -2.82 -23.70
C ASN A 118 -0.97 -1.90 -24.92
N ALA A 119 0.28 -1.48 -25.17
CA ALA A 119 0.60 -0.68 -26.35
C ALA A 119 0.44 -1.47 -27.66
N MET A 120 0.86 -2.73 -27.68
CA MET A 120 0.72 -3.62 -28.82
C MET A 120 -0.75 -3.86 -29.17
N GLU A 121 -1.61 -4.06 -28.17
CA GLU A 121 -3.06 -4.20 -28.36
C GLU A 121 -3.68 -2.94 -28.97
N LYS A 122 -3.29 -1.75 -28.50
CA LYS A 122 -3.77 -0.48 -29.08
C LYS A 122 -3.36 -0.32 -30.55
N VAL A 123 -2.13 -0.69 -30.90
CA VAL A 123 -1.66 -0.68 -32.29
C VAL A 123 -2.49 -1.63 -33.14
N ASN A 124 -2.73 -2.86 -32.68
CA ASN A 124 -3.54 -3.83 -33.40
C ASN A 124 -4.99 -3.33 -33.61
N GLN A 125 -5.60 -2.72 -32.60
CA GLN A 125 -6.93 -2.11 -32.73
C GLN A 125 -6.95 -0.97 -33.76
N ALA A 126 -5.93 -0.10 -33.74
CA ALA A 126 -5.82 0.99 -34.71
C ALA A 126 -5.66 0.48 -36.15
N THR A 127 -4.84 -0.56 -36.36
CA THR A 127 -4.67 -1.19 -37.67
C THR A 127 -5.97 -1.79 -38.20
N GLN A 128 -6.72 -2.52 -37.36
CA GLN A 128 -8.02 -3.09 -37.73
C GLN A 128 -9.03 -2.00 -38.11
N GLN A 129 -9.08 -0.90 -37.35
CA GLN A 129 -9.96 0.24 -37.67
C GLN A 129 -9.60 0.87 -39.03
N LEU A 130 -8.30 0.93 -39.36
CA LEU A 130 -7.83 1.48 -40.63
C LEU A 130 -8.22 0.60 -41.81
N GLU A 131 -8.07 -0.73 -41.68
CA GLU A 131 -8.48 -1.70 -42.70
C GLU A 131 -9.98 -1.64 -42.98
N VAL A 132 -10.82 -1.57 -41.94
CA VAL A 132 -12.28 -1.40 -42.10
C VAL A 132 -12.61 -0.11 -42.84
N LYS A 133 -11.93 1.00 -42.50
CA LYS A 133 -12.17 2.31 -43.13
C LYS A 133 -11.75 2.33 -44.60
N MET A 134 -10.65 1.66 -44.97
CA MET A 134 -10.19 1.56 -46.35
C MET A 134 -11.08 0.63 -47.19
N GLY A 135 -11.56 -0.48 -46.64
CA GLY A 135 -12.51 -1.37 -47.34
C GLY A 135 -13.83 -0.68 -47.69
N LEU A 136 -14.35 0.16 -46.79
CA LEU A 136 -15.57 0.94 -47.04
C LEU A 136 -15.38 2.05 -48.09
N ALA A 137 -14.19 2.62 -48.21
CA ALA A 137 -13.89 3.65 -49.22
C ALA A 137 -13.85 3.07 -50.65
N SER A 138 -13.43 1.81 -50.83
CA SER A 138 -13.42 1.16 -52.14
C SER A 138 -14.80 0.79 -52.70
N GLU A 139 -15.87 0.82 -51.90
CA GLU A 139 -17.24 0.54 -52.37
C GLU A 139 -18.01 1.82 -52.78
N GLN A 140 -17.52 3.02 -52.48
CA GLN A 140 -18.22 4.28 -52.80
C GLN A 140 -17.81 4.93 -54.13
N ASP A 141 -16.77 4.44 -54.81
CA ASP A 141 -16.25 5.03 -56.06
C ASP A 141 -16.85 4.45 -57.36
N ALA A 142 -17.95 3.69 -57.30
CA ALA A 142 -18.67 3.22 -58.49
C ALA A 142 -19.79 4.17 -58.98
N GLY A 143 -19.91 5.37 -58.41
CA GLY A 143 -20.98 6.33 -58.70
C GLY A 143 -20.49 7.71 -59.10
N GLY A 144 -19.71 7.81 -60.18
CA GLY A 144 -19.28 9.07 -60.74
C GLY A 144 -20.46 9.88 -61.31
N ASN A 145 -20.69 11.08 -60.75
CA ASN A 145 -21.24 12.19 -61.50
C ASN A 145 -20.54 13.47 -61.00
N GLY A 146 -19.88 14.16 -61.94
CA GLY A 146 -19.01 15.29 -61.66
C GLY A 146 -19.79 16.56 -61.32
N ASP A 147 -19.25 17.32 -60.38
CA ASP A 147 -19.49 18.75 -60.29
C ASP A 147 -18.24 19.44 -59.75
N ASP A 148 -17.87 20.54 -60.38
CA ASP A 148 -16.68 21.32 -60.06
C ASP A 148 -16.96 22.26 -58.89
N GLY A 149 -15.95 22.54 -58.06
CA GLY A 149 -16.05 23.66 -57.15
C GLY A 149 -15.19 23.59 -55.89
N SER A 150 -14.15 24.42 -55.89
CA SER A 150 -13.66 25.17 -54.71
C SER A 150 -12.72 24.49 -53.71
N SER A 151 -11.43 24.68 -53.99
CA SER A 151 -10.36 25.21 -53.12
C SER A 151 -10.50 25.28 -51.58
N ASN A 152 -9.40 24.84 -50.94
CA ASN A 152 -8.78 25.35 -49.71
C ASN A 152 -9.46 25.09 -48.35
N GLN A 153 -9.26 23.90 -47.75
CA GLN A 153 -9.51 23.74 -46.30
C GLN A 153 -8.79 22.59 -45.55
N THR A 154 -7.53 22.26 -45.85
CA THR A 154 -6.87 21.09 -45.19
C THR A 154 -5.44 21.28 -44.67
N ARG A 155 -4.99 22.52 -44.41
CA ARG A 155 -3.63 22.76 -43.86
C ARG A 155 -3.52 23.04 -42.35
N ASN A 156 -4.61 22.98 -41.56
CA ASN A 156 -4.59 23.47 -40.17
C ASN A 156 -4.68 22.41 -39.04
N LEU A 157 -4.52 21.11 -39.33
CA LEU A 157 -4.70 20.07 -38.29
C LEU A 157 -3.40 19.44 -37.75
N MET A 158 -2.27 19.57 -38.43
CA MET A 158 -1.01 18.95 -37.97
C MET A 158 -0.21 19.76 -36.94
N ASP A 159 -0.50 21.06 -36.75
CA ASP A 159 0.27 21.91 -35.81
C ASP A 159 -0.30 21.97 -34.39
N ARG A 160 -1.50 21.43 -34.15
CA ARG A 160 -2.20 21.59 -32.87
C ARG A 160 -1.90 20.47 -31.85
N GLU A 161 -1.49 19.29 -32.30
CA GLU A 161 -1.22 18.16 -31.40
C GLU A 161 0.19 18.18 -30.79
N ASN A 162 1.14 18.90 -31.40
CA ASN A 162 2.51 18.95 -30.89
C ASN A 162 2.74 20.00 -29.77
N ARG A 163 1.73 20.80 -29.42
CA ARG A 163 1.81 21.81 -28.34
C ARG A 163 1.31 21.33 -26.98
N LEU A 164 0.64 20.18 -26.89
CA LEU A 164 0.03 19.71 -25.64
C LEU A 164 0.91 18.74 -24.83
N SER A 165 2.05 18.27 -25.35
CA SER A 165 2.90 17.30 -24.64
C SER A 165 4.00 17.90 -23.75
N MET A 166 4.22 19.22 -23.76
CA MET A 166 5.26 19.88 -22.96
C MET A 166 4.78 20.56 -21.66
N ALA A 167 3.49 20.49 -21.31
CA ALA A 167 2.93 21.28 -20.21
C ALA A 167 2.82 20.56 -18.84
N SER A 168 3.24 19.29 -18.68
CA SER A 168 2.97 18.52 -17.45
C SER A 168 4.14 18.28 -16.50
N TYR A 169 5.29 18.93 -16.67
CA TYR A 169 6.41 18.85 -15.72
C TYR A 169 6.67 20.20 -15.02
N ARG A 170 5.88 20.51 -13.99
CA ARG A 170 6.20 21.45 -12.91
C ARG A 170 5.76 20.75 -11.61
N ASN A 171 6.68 20.10 -10.89
CA ASN A 171 7.39 20.63 -9.72
C ASN A 171 6.47 21.27 -8.67
N ASP A 172 5.94 20.44 -7.78
CA ASP A 172 5.50 20.84 -6.43
C ASP A 172 6.39 20.09 -5.43
N SER A 173 7.54 20.66 -5.16
CA SER A 173 8.47 20.24 -4.11
C SER A 173 8.75 21.46 -3.25
N ASP A 174 7.77 21.87 -2.44
CA ASP A 174 7.96 22.85 -1.36
C ASP A 174 6.87 22.63 -0.31
N GLY A 175 7.15 21.68 0.59
CA GLY A 175 6.38 21.40 1.80
C GLY A 175 7.26 21.68 3.01
N ASP A 176 7.24 22.95 3.40
CA ASP A 176 7.93 23.64 4.47
C ASP A 176 7.88 22.91 5.83
N LEU A 177 9.03 22.44 6.31
CA LEU A 177 9.23 21.92 7.67
C LEU A 177 9.53 23.10 8.60
N SER A 178 8.47 23.77 9.06
CA SER A 178 8.57 24.73 10.14
C SER A 178 8.79 23.99 11.47
N VAL A 179 10.03 24.08 11.93
CA VAL A 179 10.50 23.76 13.27
C VAL A 179 9.80 24.69 14.25
N LEU A 180 8.90 24.16 15.08
CA LEU A 180 8.41 24.84 16.28
C LEU A 180 9.28 24.43 17.46
N SER A 181 10.28 25.26 17.73
CA SER A 181 11.03 25.32 18.99
C SER A 181 10.68 26.62 19.70
N SER A 182 10.05 26.52 20.87
CA SER A 182 9.96 27.57 21.91
C SER A 182 9.39 26.88 23.15
N ASP A 183 10.22 26.63 24.17
CA ASP A 183 10.40 27.48 25.38
C ASP A 183 9.48 26.92 26.49
N SER A 184 10.03 26.26 27.52
CA SER A 184 10.63 26.79 28.74
C SER A 184 9.63 27.46 29.68
N GLU A 185 9.88 27.28 31.00
CA GLU A 185 9.07 27.69 32.17
C GLU A 185 8.05 26.62 32.58
N GLY A 186 7.98 26.13 33.82
CA GLY A 186 8.52 26.55 35.11
C GLY A 186 7.56 26.01 36.19
N GLU A 187 8.02 26.03 37.44
CA GLU A 187 7.25 25.93 38.69
C GLU A 187 7.05 24.54 39.36
N ASP A 188 7.65 24.50 40.56
CA ASP A 188 7.41 23.75 41.81
C ASP A 188 7.66 22.24 41.92
#